data_AF-A0A5C5RNR3-F1
#
_entry.id   AF-A0A5C5RNR3-F1
#
_cell.length_a   1.000
_cell.length_b   1.000
_cell.length_c   1.000
_cell.angle_alpha   90.00
_cell.angle_beta   90.00
_cell.angle_gamma   90.00
#
_symmetry.space_group_name_H-M   'P 1'
#
loop_
_entity.id
_entity.type
_entity.pdbx_description
1 polymer ?
#
loop_
_entity_poly.entity_id
_entity_poly.type
_entity_poly.pdbx_seq_one_letter_code
_entity_poly.pdbx_strand_id
1 'polypeptide(L)'
;MARKIKHTKSPEQRRAEVEALQESIAEQVEQLRQSEQWTRFLAFAQTFHRYSLNNLLLILAQNPEATHVAGYRTWQSIGRQVRKGERGIRIFGGRDVRRTVEDEETGEERESRGVRFFPVSVFDKAQTDPIDPDADDPGEIAHQLTGEDPAGIYEAVRDYLTGQGWTVGREPIPG
;
A
#
# COMPACT_ATOMS: atom_id res chain seq x y z
N MET A 1 4.88 -15.11 -38.58
CA MET A 1 4.46 -14.94 -37.18
C MET A 1 5.64 -14.42 -36.36
N ALA A 2 5.51 -13.27 -35.69
CA ALA A 2 6.61 -12.69 -34.92
C ALA A 2 6.81 -13.44 -33.59
N ARG A 3 8.05 -13.83 -33.28
CA ARG A 3 8.41 -14.56 -32.05
C ARG A 3 8.33 -13.59 -30.87
N LYS A 4 7.40 -13.82 -29.94
CA LYS A 4 7.28 -13.03 -28.70
C LYS A 4 8.50 -13.27 -27.81
N ILE A 5 9.44 -12.33 -27.78
CA ILE A 5 10.58 -12.36 -26.85
C ILE A 5 10.02 -12.06 -25.45
N LYS A 6 10.05 -13.06 -24.56
CA LYS A 6 9.68 -12.86 -23.15
C LYS A 6 10.91 -12.33 -22.40
N HIS A 7 10.92 -11.06 -22.03
CA HIS A 7 11.88 -10.50 -21.08
C HIS A 7 11.53 -10.98 -19.67
N THR A 8 11.97 -12.19 -19.32
CA THR A 8 11.88 -12.69 -17.94
C THR A 8 13.27 -12.63 -17.32
N LYS A 9 13.39 -12.07 -16.11
CA LYS A 9 14.66 -12.02 -15.38
C LYS A 9 15.24 -13.43 -15.21
N SER A 10 16.54 -13.58 -15.39
CA SER A 10 17.25 -14.82 -15.08
C SER A 10 17.16 -15.14 -13.58
N PRO A 11 17.40 -16.40 -13.17
CA PRO A 11 17.48 -16.75 -11.74
C PRO A 11 18.50 -15.90 -10.97
N GLU A 12 19.65 -15.61 -11.58
CA GLU A 12 20.70 -14.76 -11.01
C GLU A 12 20.23 -13.31 -10.83
N GLN A 13 19.60 -12.73 -11.85
CA GLN A 13 19.03 -11.38 -11.76
C GLN A 13 17.97 -11.26 -10.66
N ARG A 14 17.19 -12.32 -10.41
CA ARG A 14 16.22 -12.34 -9.30
C ARG A 14 16.91 -12.43 -7.95
N ARG A 15 17.98 -13.23 -7.82
CA ARG A 15 18.77 -13.31 -6.58
C ARG A 15 19.42 -11.97 -6.27
N ALA A 16 20.07 -11.35 -7.25
CA ALA A 16 20.68 -10.03 -7.10
C ALA A 16 19.65 -8.95 -6.70
N GLU A 17 18.44 -8.99 -7.27
CA GLU A 17 17.37 -8.07 -6.86
C GLU A 17 16.92 -8.29 -5.41
N VAL A 18 16.81 -9.55 -4.96
CA VAL A 18 16.46 -9.85 -3.57
C VAL A 18 17.54 -9.35 -2.63
N GLU A 19 18.80 -9.61 -2.96
CA GLU A 19 19.96 -9.19 -2.17
C GLU A 19 20.03 -7.67 -2.06
N ALA A 20 19.88 -6.95 -3.18
CA ALA A 20 19.87 -5.48 -3.18
C ALA A 20 18.72 -4.89 -2.32
N LEU A 21 17.53 -5.51 -2.33
CA LEU A 21 16.43 -5.07 -1.46
C LEU A 21 16.71 -5.36 0.02
N GLN A 22 17.36 -6.48 0.33
CA GLN A 22 17.76 -6.81 1.71
C GLN A 22 18.85 -5.86 2.23
N GLU A 23 19.83 -5.54 1.39
CA GLU A 23 20.88 -4.57 1.72
C GLU A 23 20.29 -3.18 1.96
N SER A 24 19.36 -2.73 1.10
CA SER A 24 18.64 -1.47 1.30
C SER A 24 17.85 -1.43 2.61
N ILE A 25 17.24 -2.55 3.02
CA ILE A 25 16.58 -2.64 4.33
C ILE A 25 17.60 -2.50 5.46
N ALA A 26 18.73 -3.21 5.39
CA ALA A 26 19.76 -3.16 6.42
C ALA A 26 20.34 -1.74 6.58
N GLU A 27 20.61 -1.06 5.47
CA GLU A 27 21.06 0.33 5.47
C GLU A 27 20.05 1.26 6.14
N GLN A 28 18.76 1.14 5.77
CA GLN A 28 17.72 1.97 6.34
C GLN A 28 17.52 1.74 7.84
N VAL A 29 17.61 0.48 8.30
CA VAL A 29 17.56 0.16 9.72
C VAL A 29 18.68 0.85 10.50
N GLU A 30 19.89 0.91 9.94
CA GLU A 30 20.99 1.66 10.57
C GLU A 30 20.71 3.17 10.60
N GLN A 31 20.12 3.73 9.54
CA GLN A 31 19.74 5.14 9.47
C GLN A 31 18.68 5.52 10.53
N LEU A 32 17.79 4.59 10.93
CA LEU A 32 16.80 4.83 11.98
C LEU A 32 17.40 5.16 13.35
N ARG A 33 18.71 4.94 13.56
CA ARG A 33 19.41 5.35 14.78
C ARG A 33 19.56 6.87 14.89
N GLN A 34 19.36 7.60 13.80
CA GLN A 34 19.41 9.06 13.75
C GLN A 34 18.02 9.65 14.02
N SER A 35 17.93 10.63 14.93
CA SER A 35 16.65 11.15 15.43
C SER A 35 15.74 11.75 14.35
N GLU A 36 16.32 12.42 13.35
CA GLU A 36 15.55 13.02 12.25
C GLU A 36 14.95 11.93 11.35
N GLN A 37 15.74 10.91 11.01
CA GLN A 37 15.35 9.79 10.16
C GLN A 37 14.30 8.93 10.86
N TRP A 38 14.44 8.74 12.17
CA TRP A 38 13.41 8.11 13.01
C TRP A 38 12.10 8.88 12.98
N THR A 39 12.15 10.21 13.15
CA THR A 39 10.94 11.06 13.13
C THR A 39 10.25 11.01 11.77
N ARG A 40 11.02 11.09 10.68
CA ARG A 40 10.51 10.95 9.31
C ARG A 40 9.88 9.57 9.09
N PHE A 41 10.52 8.52 9.56
CA PHE A 41 9.97 7.17 9.48
C PHE A 41 8.65 7.04 10.23
N LEU A 42 8.54 7.58 11.45
CA LEU A 42 7.30 7.55 12.22
C LEU A 42 6.17 8.33 11.54
N ALA A 43 6.47 9.52 11.00
CA ALA A 43 5.52 10.32 10.22
C ALA A 43 5.08 9.64 8.93
N PHE A 44 5.92 8.78 8.35
CA PHE A 44 5.57 7.97 7.19
C PHE A 44 4.76 6.72 7.60
N ALA A 45 5.15 6.05 8.68
CA ALA A 45 4.53 4.81 9.14
C ALA A 45 3.07 5.01 9.58
N GLN A 46 2.70 6.20 10.08
CA GLN A 46 1.31 6.53 10.38
C GLN A 46 0.39 6.52 9.15
N THR A 47 0.93 6.76 7.96
CA THR A 47 0.16 6.81 6.70
C THR A 47 -0.23 5.43 6.20
N PHE A 48 0.54 4.39 6.55
CA PHE A 48 0.34 3.02 6.06
C PHE A 48 -0.13 2.06 7.15
N HIS A 49 -1.40 1.67 7.09
CA HIS A 49 -1.94 0.65 7.97
C HIS A 49 -1.66 -0.75 7.39
N ARG A 50 -1.08 -1.66 8.19
CA ARG A 50 -0.90 -3.12 7.91
C ARG A 50 0.28 -3.55 7.02
N TYR A 51 1.25 -2.68 6.72
CA TYR A 51 2.49 -3.10 6.06
C TYR A 51 3.52 -3.61 7.05
N SER A 52 4.37 -4.55 6.62
CA SER A 52 5.54 -4.96 7.40
C SER A 52 6.57 -3.84 7.46
N LEU A 53 7.35 -3.78 8.54
CA LEU A 53 8.44 -2.81 8.70
C LEU A 53 9.36 -2.76 7.47
N ASN A 54 9.78 -3.93 6.98
CA ASN A 54 10.64 -4.04 5.80
C ASN A 54 10.01 -3.39 4.57
N ASN A 55 8.72 -3.60 4.34
CA ASN A 55 8.04 -2.99 3.21
C ASN A 55 7.84 -1.49 3.41
N LEU A 56 7.60 -1.01 4.64
CA LEU A 56 7.55 0.43 4.94
C LEU A 56 8.88 1.11 4.61
N LEU A 57 10.01 0.53 5.04
CA LEU A 57 11.33 1.03 4.71
C LEU A 57 11.58 1.01 3.20
N LEU A 58 11.29 -0.10 2.52
CA LEU A 58 11.44 -0.17 1.07
C LEU A 58 10.61 0.90 0.33
N ILE A 59 9.38 1.17 0.78
CA ILE A 59 8.56 2.22 0.18
C ILE A 59 9.16 3.59 0.49
N LEU A 60 9.48 3.89 1.75
CA LEU A 60 10.05 5.17 2.18
C LEU A 60 11.32 5.53 1.42
N ALA A 61 12.25 4.59 1.22
CA ALA A 61 13.48 4.85 0.47
C ALA A 61 13.26 5.09 -1.03
N GLN A 62 12.22 4.51 -1.62
CA GLN A 62 11.95 4.62 -3.07
C GLN A 62 10.99 5.78 -3.40
N ASN A 63 10.04 6.08 -2.51
CA ASN A 63 9.08 7.14 -2.64
C ASN A 63 8.66 7.66 -1.24
N PRO A 64 9.36 8.67 -0.71
CA PRO A 64 9.05 9.21 0.62
C PRO A 64 7.69 9.90 0.74
N GLU A 65 7.12 10.33 -0.38
CA GLU A 65 5.82 11.01 -0.45
C GLU A 65 4.67 10.02 -0.73
N ALA A 66 4.95 8.71 -0.69
CA ALA A 66 3.91 7.71 -0.91
C ALA A 66 2.85 7.80 0.19
N THR A 67 1.58 7.75 -0.21
CA THR A 67 0.43 7.84 0.69
C THR A 67 -0.41 6.58 0.66
N HIS A 68 -0.56 5.96 -0.50
CA HIS A 68 -1.33 4.74 -0.68
C HIS A 68 -0.69 3.93 -1.79
N VAL A 69 -0.23 2.71 -1.46
CA VAL A 69 0.43 1.84 -2.44
C VAL A 69 -0.38 0.59 -2.69
N ALA A 70 -0.50 0.20 -3.96
CA ALA A 70 -1.16 -1.05 -4.33
C ALA A 70 -0.52 -1.67 -5.57
N GLY A 71 -0.79 -2.97 -5.77
CA GLY A 71 -0.39 -3.65 -7.00
C GLY A 71 -1.16 -3.10 -8.21
N TYR A 72 -0.57 -3.18 -9.40
CA TYR A 72 -1.18 -2.68 -10.64
C TYR A 72 -2.63 -3.15 -10.85
N ARG A 73 -2.89 -4.44 -10.65
CA ARG A 73 -4.24 -5.02 -10.81
C ARG A 73 -5.20 -4.55 -9.71
N THR A 74 -4.70 -4.28 -8.52
CA THR A 74 -5.50 -3.74 -7.42
C THR A 74 -5.98 -2.34 -7.79
N TRP A 75 -5.09 -1.48 -8.32
CA TRP A 75 -5.50 -0.16 -8.83
C TRP A 75 -6.60 -0.28 -9.89
N GLN A 76 -6.43 -1.17 -10.87
CA GLN A 76 -7.46 -1.39 -11.90
C GLN A 76 -8.79 -1.86 -11.32
N SER A 77 -8.77 -2.72 -10.30
CA SER A 77 -9.99 -3.21 -9.65
C SER A 77 -10.75 -2.15 -8.87
N ILE A 78 -10.08 -1.07 -8.47
CA ILE A 78 -10.68 0.09 -7.78
C ILE A 78 -10.81 1.30 -8.70
N GLY A 79 -10.88 1.08 -10.01
CA GLY A 79 -11.19 2.13 -10.99
C GLY A 79 -10.03 3.09 -11.29
N ARG A 80 -8.77 2.72 -11.03
CA ARG A 80 -7.60 3.57 -11.33
C ARG A 80 -6.58 2.87 -12.22
N GLN A 81 -5.93 3.64 -13.08
CA GLN A 81 -4.96 3.17 -14.06
C GLN A 81 -3.59 3.79 -13.80
N VAL A 82 -2.58 2.94 -13.58
CA VAL A 82 -1.19 3.39 -13.49
C VAL A 82 -0.78 4.02 -14.83
N ARG A 83 -0.22 5.24 -14.76
CA ARG A 83 0.21 5.97 -15.96
C ARG A 83 1.34 5.25 -16.68
N LYS A 84 1.38 5.40 -18.01
CA LYS A 84 2.41 4.79 -18.84
C LYS A 84 3.78 5.41 -18.52
N GLY A 85 4.76 4.56 -18.22
CA GLY A 85 6.13 4.99 -17.92
C GLY A 85 6.43 5.16 -16.43
N GLU A 86 5.42 5.07 -15.56
CA GLU A 86 5.61 5.11 -14.12
C GLU A 86 6.50 3.95 -13.64
N ARG A 87 7.43 4.26 -12.74
CA ARG A 87 8.32 3.27 -12.14
C ARG A 87 7.67 2.70 -10.89
N GLY A 88 7.53 1.38 -10.85
CA GLY A 88 6.96 0.69 -9.69
C GLY A 88 7.96 0.61 -8.54
N ILE A 89 7.44 0.77 -7.32
CA ILE A 89 8.15 0.59 -6.05
C ILE A 89 8.30 -0.92 -5.80
N ARG A 90 9.52 -1.36 -5.50
CA ARG A 90 9.82 -2.79 -5.27
C ARG A 90 9.67 -3.13 -3.79
N ILE A 91 8.79 -4.07 -3.49
CA ILE A 91 8.53 -4.59 -2.13
C ILE A 91 8.54 -6.11 -2.12
N PHE A 92 8.54 -6.73 -0.94
CA PHE A 92 8.32 -8.18 -0.83
C PHE A 92 6.83 -8.50 -0.72
N GLY A 93 6.33 -9.26 -1.69
CA GLY A 93 4.97 -9.81 -1.69
C GLY A 93 4.96 -11.29 -1.37
N GLY A 94 4.00 -11.74 -0.56
CA GLY A 94 3.79 -13.16 -0.25
C GLY A 94 2.83 -13.82 -1.22
N ARG A 95 3.11 -15.07 -1.60
CA ARG A 95 2.16 -15.94 -2.32
C ARG A 95 2.13 -17.31 -1.65
N ASP A 96 0.93 -17.82 -1.43
CA ASP A 96 0.73 -19.19 -0.97
C ASP A 96 1.24 -20.18 -2.02
N VAL A 97 2.07 -21.11 -1.58
CA VAL A 97 2.62 -22.19 -2.37
C VAL A 97 2.32 -23.52 -1.69
N ARG A 98 1.99 -24.52 -2.50
CA ARG A 98 1.89 -25.91 -2.08
C ARG A 98 3.19 -26.61 -2.47
N ARG A 99 3.76 -27.39 -1.56
CA ARG A 99 4.96 -28.18 -1.79
C ARG A 99 4.71 -29.60 -1.29
N THR A 100 5.05 -30.56 -2.11
CA THR A 100 5.19 -31.94 -1.66
C THR A 100 6.50 -32.06 -0.91
N VAL A 101 6.43 -32.52 0.33
CA VAL A 101 7.60 -32.80 1.17
C VAL A 101 7.55 -34.29 1.48
N GLU A 102 8.64 -34.98 1.20
CA GLU A 102 8.81 -36.39 1.57
C GLU A 102 9.14 -36.45 3.06
N ASP A 103 8.41 -37.28 3.80
CA ASP A 103 8.69 -37.53 5.21
C ASP A 103 9.98 -38.36 5.33
N GLU A 104 11.00 -37.81 5.99
CA GLU A 104 12.32 -38.45 6.13
C GLU A 104 12.26 -39.78 6.90
N GLU A 105 11.23 -40.01 7.72
CA GLU A 105 11.06 -41.26 8.48
C GLU A 105 10.22 -42.30 7.74
N THR A 106 9.19 -41.90 6.98
CA THR A 106 8.26 -42.85 6.36
C THR A 106 8.37 -42.96 4.84
N GLY A 107 9.09 -42.04 4.18
CA GLY A 107 9.15 -41.95 2.71
C GLY A 107 7.81 -41.55 2.07
N GLU A 108 6.82 -41.14 2.87
CA GLU A 108 5.51 -40.75 2.37
C GLU A 108 5.51 -39.29 1.92
N GLU A 109 4.96 -39.02 0.75
CA GLU A 109 4.74 -37.67 0.26
C GLU A 109 3.60 -36.98 1.04
N ARG A 110 3.93 -35.88 1.73
CA ARG A 110 2.94 -35.01 2.40
C ARG A 110 2.84 -33.66 1.72
N GLU A 111 1.61 -33.19 1.54
CA GLU A 111 1.36 -31.84 1.02
C GLU A 111 1.53 -30.81 2.14
N SER A 112 2.53 -29.95 2.01
CA SER A 112 2.80 -28.82 2.91
C SER A 112 2.41 -27.49 2.25
N ARG A 113 1.80 -26.59 3.03
CA ARG A 113 1.47 -25.23 2.61
C ARG A 113 2.48 -24.26 3.22
N GLY A 114 2.98 -23.33 2.41
CA GLY A 114 3.85 -22.25 2.89
C GLY A 114 3.64 -20.97 2.11
N VAL A 115 4.16 -19.86 2.63
CA VAL A 115 4.18 -18.58 1.93
C VAL A 115 5.56 -18.37 1.33
N ARG A 116 5.62 -18.13 0.03
CA ARG A 116 6.84 -17.71 -0.64
C ARG A 116 6.82 -16.19 -0.83
N PHE A 117 7.84 -15.53 -0.30
CA PHE A 117 8.06 -14.11 -0.56
C PHE A 117 8.95 -13.89 -1.78
N PHE A 118 8.63 -12.87 -2.57
CA PHE A 118 9.43 -12.46 -3.72
C PHE A 118 9.21 -10.98 -4.04
N PRO A 119 10.17 -10.32 -4.72
CA PRO A 119 10.03 -8.94 -5.13
C PRO A 119 8.84 -8.72 -6.09
N VAL A 120 7.92 -7.84 -5.71
CA VAL A 120 6.76 -7.39 -6.51
C VAL A 120 6.81 -5.89 -6.72
N SER A 121 6.06 -5.41 -7.72
CA SER A 121 5.92 -3.97 -7.98
C SER A 121 4.58 -3.49 -7.47
N VAL A 122 4.61 -2.44 -6.68
CA VAL A 122 3.46 -1.63 -6.28
C VAL A 122 3.64 -0.21 -6.79
N PHE A 123 2.55 0.55 -6.80
CA PHE A 123 2.52 1.93 -7.30
C PHE A 123 1.77 2.78 -6.28
N ASP A 124 2.23 4.01 -6.08
CA ASP A 124 1.54 4.99 -5.25
C ASP A 124 0.31 5.56 -5.97
N LYS A 125 -0.68 6.04 -5.18
CA LYS A 125 -1.90 6.72 -5.65
C LYS A 125 -1.57 7.83 -6.66
N ALA A 126 -0.54 8.62 -6.39
CA ALA A 126 -0.14 9.74 -7.22
C ALA A 126 0.36 9.30 -8.60
N GLN A 127 0.73 8.03 -8.80
CA GLN A 127 1.20 7.45 -10.07
C GLN A 127 0.05 6.93 -10.96
N THR A 128 -1.19 7.12 -10.55
CA THR A 128 -2.35 6.57 -11.26
C THR A 128 -3.40 7.64 -11.45
N ASP A 129 -4.21 7.47 -12.50
CA ASP A 129 -5.34 8.35 -12.82
C ASP A 129 -6.65 7.54 -12.74
N PRO A 130 -7.80 8.16 -12.43
CA PRO A 130 -9.10 7.50 -12.55
C PRO A 130 -9.33 6.96 -13.96
N ILE A 131 -9.88 5.76 -14.07
CA ILE A 131 -10.29 5.16 -15.35
C ILE A 131 -11.54 5.85 -15.87
N ASP A 132 -12.46 6.13 -14.96
CA ASP A 132 -13.65 6.94 -15.20
C ASP A 132 -13.43 8.29 -14.50
N PRO A 133 -13.35 9.41 -15.25
CA PRO A 133 -13.13 10.73 -14.67
C PRO A 133 -14.30 11.22 -13.81
N ASP A 134 -15.50 10.64 -13.99
CA ASP A 134 -16.71 11.00 -13.25
C ASP A 134 -16.95 10.07 -12.04
N ALA A 135 -16.11 9.03 -11.86
CA ALA A 135 -16.20 8.16 -10.70
C ALA A 135 -15.50 8.77 -9.48
N ASP A 136 -16.19 8.77 -8.34
CA ASP A 136 -15.63 9.16 -7.06
C ASP A 136 -14.38 8.34 -6.75
N ASP A 137 -13.33 8.99 -6.24
CA ASP A 137 -12.11 8.29 -5.84
C ASP A 137 -12.41 7.45 -4.59
N PRO A 138 -12.33 6.10 -4.65
CA PRO A 138 -12.61 5.26 -3.49
C PRO A 138 -11.59 5.45 -2.35
N GLY A 139 -10.48 6.16 -2.59
CA GLY A 139 -9.54 6.58 -1.55
C GLY A 139 -9.95 7.85 -0.80
N GLU A 140 -10.96 8.60 -1.26
CA GLU A 140 -11.55 9.71 -0.52
C GLU A 140 -12.70 9.19 0.35
N ILE A 141 -12.35 8.78 1.57
CA ILE A 141 -13.31 8.25 2.56
C ILE A 141 -14.35 9.31 2.96
N ALA A 142 -13.97 10.59 2.84
CA ALA A 142 -14.85 11.72 3.11
C ALA A 142 -14.53 12.87 2.14
N HIS A 143 -15.57 13.44 1.57
CA HIS A 143 -15.52 14.74 0.91
C HIS A 143 -16.32 15.74 1.73
N GLN A 144 -15.93 17.01 1.69
CA GLN A 144 -16.74 18.05 2.27
C GLN A 144 -18.06 18.12 1.49
N LEU A 145 -19.18 17.89 2.18
CA LEU A 145 -20.49 18.10 1.59
C LEU A 145 -20.63 19.58 1.24
N THR A 146 -20.97 19.84 -0.03
CA THR A 146 -21.27 21.19 -0.53
C THR A 146 -22.76 21.28 -0.85
N GLY A 147 -23.35 22.46 -0.64
CA GLY A 147 -24.78 22.69 -0.85
C GLY A 147 -25.53 23.05 0.44
N GLU A 148 -26.82 23.29 0.28
CA GLU A 148 -27.73 23.58 1.41
C GLU A 148 -28.21 22.29 2.08
N ASP A 149 -28.74 22.40 3.29
CA ASP A 149 -29.38 21.30 4.03
C ASP A 149 -30.91 21.47 4.01
N PRO A 150 -31.60 21.23 2.88
CA PRO A 150 -33.03 21.47 2.75
C PRO A 150 -33.87 20.57 3.65
N ALA A 151 -33.31 19.42 4.08
CA ALA A 151 -33.93 18.50 5.00
C ALA A 151 -33.71 18.89 6.48
N GLY A 152 -32.87 19.89 6.77
CA GLY A 152 -32.58 20.37 8.12
C GLY A 152 -31.95 19.31 9.02
N ILE A 153 -31.22 18.34 8.45
CA ILE A 153 -30.63 17.21 9.18
C ILE A 153 -29.63 17.71 10.21
N TYR A 154 -28.80 18.70 9.85
CA TYR A 154 -27.81 19.25 10.77
C TYR A 154 -28.46 19.87 12.01
N GLU A 155 -29.50 20.69 11.80
CA GLU A 155 -30.20 21.37 12.89
C GLU A 155 -30.89 20.35 13.82
N ALA A 156 -31.53 19.33 13.24
CA ALA A 156 -32.17 18.26 14.02
C ALA A 156 -31.17 17.48 14.89
N VAL A 157 -29.99 17.14 14.35
CA VAL A 157 -28.95 16.44 15.11
C VAL A 157 -28.35 17.35 16.19
N ARG A 158 -28.13 18.62 15.88
CA ARG A 158 -27.65 19.61 16.86
C ARG A 158 -28.62 19.73 18.04
N ASP A 159 -29.91 19.87 17.77
CA ASP A 159 -30.93 20.07 18.80
C ASP A 159 -31.09 18.82 19.70
N TYR A 160 -30.97 17.62 19.12
CA TYR A 160 -30.91 16.38 19.89
C TYR A 160 -29.71 16.36 20.84
N LEU A 161 -28.51 16.66 20.34
CA LEU A 161 -27.28 16.64 21.13
C LEU A 161 -27.27 17.70 22.25
N THR A 162 -27.75 18.91 21.97
CA THR A 162 -27.87 19.97 22.99
C THR A 162 -28.93 19.64 24.02
N GLY A 163 -30.03 18.99 23.62
CA GLY A 163 -31.03 18.43 24.53
C GLY A 163 -30.47 17.35 25.47
N GLN A 164 -29.40 16.67 25.07
CA GLN A 164 -28.64 15.72 25.91
C GLN A 164 -27.52 16.40 26.73
N GLY A 165 -27.42 17.73 26.70
CA GLY A 165 -26.43 18.50 27.46
C GLY A 165 -25.05 18.63 26.79
N TRP A 166 -24.91 18.26 25.52
CA TRP A 166 -23.67 18.44 24.76
C TRP A 166 -23.59 19.83 24.15
N THR A 167 -22.41 20.45 24.18
CA THR A 167 -22.12 21.66 23.41
C THR A 167 -21.69 21.27 22.00
N VAL A 168 -22.36 21.79 20.97
CA VAL A 168 -22.05 21.54 19.56
C VAL A 168 -21.50 22.83 18.94
N GLY A 169 -20.31 22.76 18.34
CA GLY A 169 -19.66 23.87 17.64
C GLY A 169 -19.22 23.46 16.23
N ARG A 170 -18.99 24.45 15.36
CA ARG A 170 -18.34 24.25 14.06
C ARG A 170 -16.99 24.94 14.07
N GLU A 171 -15.95 24.21 13.76
CA GLU A 171 -14.61 24.75 13.60
C GLU A 171 -14.01 24.25 12.28
N PRO A 172 -13.23 25.09 11.57
CA PRO A 172 -12.44 24.62 10.46
C PRO A 172 -11.35 23.69 11.01
N ILE A 173 -11.42 22.41 10.63
CA ILE A 173 -10.34 21.46 10.90
C ILE A 173 -9.26 21.67 9.84
N PRO A 174 -8.00 21.91 10.20
CA PRO A 174 -6.91 21.93 9.24
C PRO A 174 -6.79 20.55 8.58
N GLY A 175 -6.96 20.51 7.27
CA GLY A 175 -6.84 19.32 6.43
C GLY A 175 -6.40 19.73 5.03
#